data_AF-A0A2T4YVY7-F1
#
_entry.id   AF-A0A2T4YVY7-F1
#
_cell.length_a   1.000
_cell.length_b   1.000
_cell.length_c   1.000
_cell.angle_alpha   90.00
_cell.angle_beta   90.00
_cell.angle_gamma   90.00
#
_symmetry.space_group_name_H-M   'P 1'
#
loop_
_entity.id
_entity.type
_entity.pdbx_description
1 polymer ?
#
loop_
_entity_poly.entity_id
_entity_poly.type
_entity_poly.pdbx_seq_one_letter_code
_entity_poly.pdbx_strand_id
1 'polypeptide(L)'
;MVSEYAIERGHAQANADREAEEAGLLAEQELAATAEVAAHYRMRKKRFAVILEYGTADGRFWSIAFDEAWERDRFWDWFSWQTERFQEFADHMKDGDRLDLERKLLKEMIVTEQAVKKQGPGAGGRRPLRFWRGEV
;
A
#
# COMPACT_ATOMS: atom_id res chain seq x y z
N MET A 1 -8.16 41.67 -44.83
CA MET A 1 -8.44 40.25 -44.54
C MET A 1 -7.21 39.60 -43.89
N VAL A 2 -6.87 39.96 -42.65
CA VAL A 2 -5.74 39.34 -41.90
C VAL A 2 -6.13 39.06 -40.43
N SER A 3 -7.38 39.35 -40.02
CA SER A 3 -7.78 39.36 -38.61
C SER A 3 -8.31 38.03 -38.09
N GLU A 4 -8.88 37.19 -38.96
CA GLU A 4 -9.55 35.95 -38.54
C GLU A 4 -8.55 34.80 -38.30
N TYR A 5 -7.57 34.65 -39.20
CA TYR A 5 -6.49 33.65 -39.10
C TYR A 5 -5.58 33.83 -37.86
N ALA A 6 -5.44 35.06 -37.35
CA ALA A 6 -4.64 35.33 -36.16
C ALA A 6 -5.38 34.95 -34.87
N ILE A 7 -6.70 35.11 -34.85
CA ILE A 7 -7.56 34.74 -33.72
C ILE A 7 -7.68 33.21 -33.63
N GLU A 8 -7.87 32.53 -34.76
CA GLU A 8 -7.90 31.06 -34.82
C GLU A 8 -6.59 30.41 -34.38
N ARG A 9 -5.43 30.98 -34.76
CA ARG A 9 -4.12 30.51 -34.26
C ARG A 9 -3.94 30.73 -32.76
N GLY A 10 -4.44 31.85 -32.22
CA GLY A 10 -4.39 32.13 -30.79
C GLY A 10 -5.25 31.15 -29.98
N HIS A 11 -6.43 30.79 -30.47
CA HIS A 11 -7.28 29.78 -29.86
C HIS A 11 -6.71 28.37 -29.98
N ALA A 12 -6.10 28.03 -31.13
CA ALA A 12 -5.43 26.75 -31.31
C ALA A 12 -4.22 26.61 -30.36
N GLN A 13 -3.44 27.68 -30.16
CA GLN A 13 -2.32 27.68 -29.23
C GLN A 13 -2.79 27.55 -27.78
N ALA A 14 -3.81 28.32 -27.37
CA ALA A 14 -4.37 28.24 -26.02
C ALA A 14 -5.03 26.88 -25.71
N ASN A 15 -5.59 26.20 -26.72
CA ASN A 15 -6.11 24.85 -26.56
C ASN A 15 -4.99 23.81 -26.45
N ALA A 16 -3.93 23.94 -27.27
CA ALA A 16 -2.76 23.07 -27.19
C ALA A 16 -2.02 23.20 -25.84
N ASP A 17 -1.95 24.42 -25.29
CA ASP A 17 -1.35 24.66 -23.98
C ASP A 17 -2.18 24.01 -22.85
N ARG A 18 -3.52 24.08 -22.92
CA ARG A 18 -4.41 23.37 -21.97
C ARG A 18 -4.33 21.86 -22.10
N GLU A 19 -4.33 21.33 -23.32
CA GLU A 19 -4.17 19.89 -23.56
C GLU A 19 -2.82 19.38 -23.04
N ALA A 20 -1.75 20.18 -23.16
CA ALA A 20 -0.44 19.85 -22.60
C ALA A 20 -0.43 19.90 -21.05
N GLU A 21 -1.12 20.86 -20.43
CA GLU A 21 -1.31 20.91 -18.98
C GLU A 21 -2.12 19.72 -18.45
N GLU A 22 -3.24 19.39 -19.11
CA GLU A 22 -4.08 18.24 -18.75
C GLU A 22 -3.32 16.91 -18.95
N ALA A 23 -2.57 16.76 -20.04
CA ALA A 23 -1.72 15.60 -20.26
C ALA A 23 -0.60 15.50 -19.20
N GLY A 24 -0.03 16.64 -18.77
CA GLY A 24 0.94 16.70 -17.69
C GLY A 24 0.36 16.23 -16.35
N LEU A 25 -0.84 16.71 -16.01
CA LEU A 25 -1.57 16.32 -14.80
C LEU A 25 -1.96 14.84 -14.80
N LEU A 26 -2.42 14.32 -15.95
CA LEU A 26 -2.75 12.90 -16.11
C LEU A 26 -1.49 12.04 -15.96
N ALA A 27 -0.37 12.42 -16.59
CA ALA A 27 0.89 11.71 -16.45
C ALA A 27 1.40 11.73 -14.99
N GLU A 28 1.29 12.86 -14.30
CA GLU A 28 1.65 12.97 -12.87
C GLU A 28 0.75 12.09 -12.00
N GLN A 29 -0.56 12.02 -12.28
CA GLN A 29 -1.49 11.13 -11.58
C GLN A 29 -1.21 9.65 -11.86
N GLU A 30 -0.88 9.29 -13.09
CA GLU A 30 -0.48 7.92 -13.45
C GLU A 30 0.83 7.52 -12.77
N LEU A 31 1.80 8.44 -12.69
CA LEU A 31 3.05 8.26 -11.94
C LEU A 31 2.78 8.10 -10.43
N ALA A 32 1.87 8.88 -9.86
CA ALA A 32 1.48 8.77 -8.47
C ALA A 32 0.77 7.43 -8.18
N ALA A 33 -0.15 7.00 -9.05
CA ALA A 33 -0.87 5.73 -8.92
C ALA A 33 0.05 4.51 -9.08
N THR A 34 1.06 4.59 -9.97
CA THR A 34 2.06 3.52 -10.11
C THR A 34 3.06 3.48 -8.96
N ALA A 35 3.29 4.61 -8.28
CA ALA A 35 4.10 4.68 -7.06
C ALA A 35 3.35 4.22 -5.80
N GLU A 36 2.02 4.16 -5.83
CA GLU A 36 1.22 3.73 -4.69
C GLU A 36 1.55 2.28 -4.30
N VAL A 37 1.79 2.07 -3.01
CA VAL A 37 2.08 0.75 -2.46
C VAL A 37 0.81 0.17 -1.86
N ALA A 38 0.41 -1.00 -2.33
CA ALA A 38 -0.74 -1.73 -1.83
C ALA A 38 -0.33 -3.05 -1.16
N ALA A 39 -1.16 -3.50 -0.21
CA ALA A 39 -1.07 -4.82 0.38
C ALA A 39 -2.31 -5.64 0.03
N HIS A 40 -2.12 -6.94 -0.20
CA HIS A 40 -3.22 -7.88 -0.34
C HIS A 40 -2.80 -9.26 0.17
N TYR A 41 -3.76 -10.15 0.40
CA TYR A 41 -3.48 -11.54 0.75
C TYR A 41 -4.05 -12.50 -0.30
N ARG A 42 -3.35 -13.61 -0.55
CA ARG A 42 -3.79 -14.66 -1.47
C ARG A 42 -3.28 -16.04 -1.05
N MET A 43 -3.90 -17.08 -1.59
CA MET A 43 -3.36 -18.45 -1.45
C MET A 43 -2.37 -18.71 -2.61
N ARG A 44 -1.14 -19.14 -2.32
CA ARG A 44 -0.12 -19.46 -3.32
C ARG A 44 0.50 -20.82 -3.02
N LYS A 45 0.47 -21.75 -3.98
CA LYS A 45 1.09 -23.09 -3.85
C LYS A 45 0.73 -23.80 -2.53
N LYS A 46 -0.55 -23.78 -2.15
CA LYS A 46 -1.09 -24.33 -0.88
C LYS A 46 -0.66 -23.61 0.41
N ARG A 47 -0.01 -22.46 0.31
CA ARG A 47 0.33 -21.60 1.46
C ARG A 47 -0.48 -20.31 1.46
N PHE A 48 -0.70 -19.77 2.64
CA PHE A 48 -1.45 -18.54 2.85
C PHE A 48 -0.45 -17.37 2.87
N ALA A 49 -0.56 -16.41 1.96
CA ALA A 49 0.45 -15.36 1.82
C ALA A 49 -0.14 -13.96 1.92
N VAL A 50 0.65 -13.04 2.48
CA VAL A 50 0.44 -11.59 2.42
C VAL A 50 1.53 -10.98 1.56
N ILE A 51 1.16 -10.04 0.71
CA ILE A 51 1.98 -9.50 -0.38
C ILE A 51 1.91 -7.98 -0.34
N LEU A 52 3.06 -7.36 -0.57
CA LEU A 52 3.18 -5.94 -0.89
C LEU A 52 3.60 -5.76 -2.34
N GLU A 53 2.95 -4.84 -3.03
CA GLU A 53 3.23 -4.48 -4.40
C GLU A 53 3.05 -2.99 -4.65
N TYR A 54 3.82 -2.46 -5.60
CA TYR A 54 3.54 -1.18 -6.24
C TYR A 54 2.33 -1.34 -7.18
N GLY A 55 1.61 -0.26 -7.50
CA GLY A 55 0.39 -0.25 -8.32
C GLY A 55 0.49 -0.80 -9.76
N THR A 56 1.60 -1.47 -10.12
CA THR A 56 1.81 -2.15 -11.39
C THR A 56 1.65 -3.67 -11.24
N ALA A 57 1.22 -4.37 -12.30
CA ALA A 57 0.93 -5.81 -12.26
C ALA A 57 2.13 -6.72 -11.88
N ASP A 58 3.36 -6.25 -12.09
CA ASP A 58 4.61 -6.92 -11.67
C ASP A 58 5.29 -6.21 -10.48
N GLY A 59 4.60 -5.27 -9.84
CA GLY A 59 5.11 -4.40 -8.78
C GLY A 59 5.40 -5.09 -7.45
N ARG A 60 5.30 -6.42 -7.37
CA ARG A 60 5.53 -7.16 -6.13
C ARG A 60 6.98 -7.07 -5.69
N PHE A 61 7.21 -6.44 -4.55
CA PHE A 61 8.54 -6.35 -3.95
C PHE A 61 8.70 -7.19 -2.68
N TRP A 62 7.61 -7.50 -1.96
CA TRP A 62 7.70 -8.28 -0.73
C TRP A 62 6.53 -9.24 -0.53
N SER A 63 6.77 -10.30 0.25
CA SER A 63 5.71 -11.18 0.72
C SER A 63 6.16 -12.07 1.87
N ILE A 64 5.20 -12.47 2.70
CA ILE A 64 5.35 -13.51 3.73
C ILE A 64 4.36 -14.64 3.44
N ALA A 65 4.75 -15.88 3.75
CA ALA A 65 3.89 -17.06 3.62
C ALA A 65 3.73 -17.75 4.97
N PHE A 66 2.53 -18.25 5.21
CA PHE A 66 2.09 -18.92 6.41
C PHE A 66 1.63 -20.33 6.07
N ASP A 67 1.83 -21.24 7.02
CA ASP A 67 1.41 -22.63 6.89
C ASP A 67 -0.09 -22.77 7.15
N GLU A 68 -0.61 -21.97 8.09
CA GLU A 68 -2.01 -22.02 8.48
C GLU A 68 -2.79 -20.75 8.10
N ALA A 69 -4.07 -20.92 7.72
CA ALA A 69 -4.92 -19.79 7.34
C ALA A 69 -5.09 -18.77 8.48
N TRP A 70 -5.15 -19.29 9.71
CA TRP A 70 -5.37 -18.45 10.88
C TRP A 70 -4.15 -17.57 11.18
N GLU A 71 -2.93 -17.99 10.84
CA GLU A 71 -1.72 -17.17 10.99
C GLU A 71 -1.74 -16.01 10.00
N ARG A 72 -2.08 -16.30 8.73
CA ARG A 72 -2.21 -15.28 7.69
C ARG A 72 -3.19 -14.20 8.09
N ASP A 73 -4.45 -14.53 8.39
CA ASP A 73 -5.38 -13.42 8.69
C ASP A 73 -5.08 -12.77 10.05
N ARG A 74 -4.34 -13.41 10.98
CA ARG A 74 -3.91 -12.75 12.22
C ARG A 74 -2.91 -11.65 11.87
N PHE A 75 -1.94 -11.98 11.03
CA PHE A 75 -0.99 -11.00 10.52
C PHE A 75 -1.71 -9.92 9.71
N TRP A 76 -2.64 -10.31 8.83
CA TRP A 76 -3.43 -9.37 8.02
C TRP A 76 -4.24 -8.39 8.88
N ASP A 77 -4.90 -8.87 9.93
CA ASP A 77 -5.72 -8.06 10.85
C ASP A 77 -4.90 -6.94 11.51
N TRP A 78 -3.59 -7.12 11.70
CA TRP A 78 -2.67 -6.08 12.18
C TRP A 78 -2.09 -5.26 11.03
N PHE A 79 -1.66 -5.94 9.97
CA PHE A 79 -0.95 -5.34 8.85
C PHE A 79 -1.81 -4.38 8.03
N SER A 80 -3.12 -4.63 7.92
CA SER A 80 -4.06 -3.74 7.23
C SER A 80 -4.19 -2.36 7.88
N TRP A 81 -3.79 -2.20 9.15
CA TRP A 81 -3.77 -0.90 9.83
C TRP A 81 -2.47 -0.13 9.60
N GLN A 82 -1.47 -0.74 8.94
CA GLN A 82 -0.18 -0.13 8.69
C GLN A 82 -0.10 0.51 7.29
N THR A 83 -1.24 0.80 6.65
CA THR A 83 -1.32 1.32 5.28
C THR A 83 -0.47 2.57 5.06
N GLU A 84 -0.49 3.51 6.01
CA GLU A 84 0.33 4.74 5.96
C GLU A 84 1.84 4.46 5.97
N ARG A 85 2.27 3.28 6.41
CA ARG A 85 3.67 2.85 6.50
C ARG A 85 4.11 1.96 5.35
N PHE A 86 3.24 1.67 4.39
CA PHE A 86 3.60 0.80 3.27
C PHE A 86 4.74 1.37 2.42
N GLN A 87 4.80 2.69 2.27
CA GLN A 87 5.93 3.36 1.62
C GLN A 87 7.24 3.17 2.41
N GLU A 88 7.19 3.25 3.76
CA GLU A 88 8.35 2.96 4.62
C GLU A 88 8.87 1.54 4.38
N PHE A 89 7.98 0.56 4.22
CA PHE A 89 8.36 -0.83 3.97
C PHE A 89 8.94 -1.01 2.56
N ALA A 90 8.40 -0.32 1.57
CA ALA A 90 8.92 -0.28 0.22
C ALA A 90 10.34 0.31 0.17
N ASP A 91 10.58 1.41 0.89
CA ASP A 91 11.90 2.02 0.99
C ASP A 91 12.88 1.12 1.76
N HIS A 92 12.44 0.47 2.84
CA HIS A 92 13.26 -0.50 3.56
C HIS A 92 13.71 -1.67 2.67
N MET A 93 12.91 -2.05 1.67
CA MET A 93 13.25 -3.11 0.71
C MET A 93 14.23 -2.68 -0.39
N LYS A 94 14.48 -1.37 -0.57
CA LYS A 94 15.52 -0.88 -1.50
C LYS A 94 16.91 -1.12 -0.93
N ASP A 95 17.07 -0.98 0.39
CA ASP A 95 18.36 -1.02 1.08
C ASP A 95 18.55 -2.28 1.94
N GLY A 96 17.48 -3.00 2.26
CA GLY A 96 17.46 -4.09 3.25
C GLY A 96 17.25 -5.49 2.69
N ASP A 97 17.44 -6.49 3.56
CA ASP A 97 17.11 -7.89 3.27
C ASP A 97 15.61 -8.14 3.50
N ARG A 98 15.02 -8.97 2.64
CA ARG A 98 13.64 -9.43 2.74
C ARG A 98 13.33 -10.07 4.08
N LEU A 99 14.26 -10.88 4.60
CA LEU A 99 14.10 -11.57 5.89
C LEU A 99 14.11 -10.60 7.06
N ASP A 100 14.83 -9.49 6.94
CA ASP A 100 14.89 -8.48 7.99
C ASP A 100 13.57 -7.70 8.09
N LEU A 101 12.96 -7.33 6.95
CA LEU A 101 11.62 -6.77 6.96
C LEU A 101 10.60 -7.74 7.55
N GLU A 102 10.67 -9.02 7.19
CA GLU A 102 9.78 -10.05 7.72
C GLU A 102 9.89 -10.15 9.25
N ARG A 103 11.12 -10.22 9.78
CA ARG A 103 11.38 -10.26 11.23
C ARG A 103 10.91 -8.97 11.92
N LYS A 104 11.15 -7.80 11.32
CA LYS A 104 10.71 -6.50 11.84
C LYS A 104 9.20 -6.48 12.00
N LEU A 105 8.47 -6.83 10.94
CA LEU A 105 7.00 -6.81 10.94
C LEU A 105 6.41 -7.81 11.95
N LEU A 106 6.92 -9.05 11.98
CA LEU A 106 6.45 -10.04 12.95
C LEU A 106 6.74 -9.61 14.40
N LYS A 107 7.90 -9.01 14.66
CA LYS A 107 8.26 -8.49 15.99
C LYS A 107 7.34 -7.34 16.39
N GLU A 108 7.08 -6.39 15.49
CA GLU A 108 6.17 -5.28 15.74
C GLU A 108 4.75 -5.78 16.06
N MET A 109 4.22 -6.73 15.28
CA MET A 109 2.93 -7.37 15.55
C MET A 109 2.86 -7.97 16.97
N ILE A 110 3.89 -8.72 17.38
CA ILE A 110 3.96 -9.32 18.73
C ILE A 110 3.99 -8.25 19.82
N VAL A 111 4.76 -7.18 19.63
CA VAL A 111 4.84 -6.06 20.59
C VAL A 111 3.49 -5.36 20.71
N THR A 112 2.82 -5.11 19.58
CA THR A 112 1.47 -4.53 19.55
C THR A 112 0.48 -5.42 20.32
N GLU A 113 0.52 -6.74 20.12
CA GLU A 113 -0.35 -7.68 20.82
C GLU A 113 -0.09 -7.72 22.32
N GLN A 114 1.18 -7.67 22.75
CA GLN A 114 1.53 -7.57 24.17
C GLN A 114 1.00 -6.28 24.80
N ALA A 115 1.08 -5.16 24.08
CA ALA A 115 0.56 -3.88 24.53
C ALA A 115 -0.98 -3.91 24.67
N VAL A 116 -1.69 -4.43 23.67
CA VAL A 116 -3.15 -4.59 23.71
C VAL A 116 -3.57 -5.51 24.86
N LYS A 117 -2.89 -6.64 25.05
CA LYS A 117 -3.16 -7.56 26.16
C LYS A 117 -2.97 -6.90 27.53
N LYS A 118 -1.97 -6.02 27.66
CA LYS A 118 -1.70 -5.25 28.90
C LYS A 118 -2.78 -4.20 29.20
N GLN A 119 -3.44 -3.65 28.18
CA GLN A 119 -4.47 -2.61 28.33
C GLN A 119 -5.83 -3.13 28.81
N GLY A 120 -6.00 -4.46 28.98
CA GLY A 120 -7.25 -5.06 29.46
C GLY A 120 -8.25 -5.58 28.41
N PRO A 121 -8.21 -5.23 27.09
CA PRO A 121 -8.96 -5.97 26.08
C PRO A 121 -8.23 -7.28 25.76
N GLY A 122 -8.19 -8.19 26.74
CA GLY A 122 -7.54 -9.49 26.61
C GLY A 122 -8.47 -10.53 26.02
N ALA A 123 -8.46 -10.70 24.70
CA ALA A 123 -8.96 -11.94 24.09
C ALA A 123 -7.88 -13.02 24.28
N GLY A 124 -8.18 -14.07 25.06
CA GLY A 124 -7.36 -15.27 25.14
C GLY A 124 -7.76 -16.28 24.06
N GLY A 125 -6.80 -16.98 23.46
CA GLY A 125 -7.07 -18.09 22.53
C GLY A 125 -6.11 -18.16 21.33
N ARG A 126 -6.41 -19.06 20.39
CA ARG A 126 -5.57 -19.35 19.20
C ARG A 126 -5.49 -18.18 18.20
N ARG A 127 -6.29 -17.12 18.36
CA ARG A 127 -6.22 -15.93 17.51
C ARG A 127 -6.83 -14.64 18.11
N PRO A 128 -6.08 -13.84 18.86
CA PRO A 128 -6.56 -12.52 19.28
C PRO A 128 -5.77 -11.36 18.64
N LEU A 129 -6.34 -10.80 17.58
CA LEU A 129 -6.25 -9.40 17.18
C LEU A 129 -7.69 -8.93 16.88
N ARG A 130 -8.24 -8.04 17.70
CA ARG A 130 -9.50 -7.31 17.46
C ARG A 130 -9.29 -5.88 17.97
N PHE A 131 -8.95 -4.95 17.08
CA PHE A 131 -8.80 -3.54 17.45
C PHE A 131 -10.17 -2.87 17.57
N TRP A 132 -10.47 -2.36 18.77
CA TRP A 132 -11.63 -1.54 19.08
C TRP A 132 -11.23 -0.07 18.87
N ARG A 133 -11.52 0.51 17.69
CA ARG A 133 -11.81 1.96 17.63
C ARG A 133 -13.30 2.12 17.79
N GLY A 134 -13.71 2.17 19.04
CA GLY A 134 -15.01 2.66 19.48
C GLY A 134 -14.72 3.76 20.49
N GLU A 135 -14.15 4.86 20.02
CA GLU A 135 -14.38 6.14 20.69
C GLU A 135 -15.80 6.57 20.30
N VAL A 136 -16.72 6.40 21.26
CA VAL A 136 -17.91 7.25 21.43
C VAL A 136 -17.54 8.27 22.49
#